data_AF-A0A7S3MXE6-F1
#
_entry.id   AF-A0A7S3MXE6-F1
#
_cell.length_a   1.000
_cell.length_b   1.000
_cell.length_c   1.000
_cell.angle_alpha   90.00
_cell.angle_beta   90.00
_cell.angle_gamma   90.00
#
_symmetry.space_group_name_H-M   'P 1'
#
loop_
_entity.id
_entity.type
_entity.pdbx_description
1 polymer ?
#
loop_
_entity_poly.entity_id
_entity_poly.type
_entity_poly.pdbx_seq_one_letter_code
_entity_poly.pdbx_strand_id
1 'polypeptide(L)'
;MLQGMLSRSILRAQPSPLLRTTSVRNFGIIQEYNERKNKKLTNNLLTTDRPMYWVTSSRPSNFGDPLDTKTKVDNWFDENRLWNEENRDYEIKRAQIYMLQGFVLANYVLFVKALATIIYAQMNTYTRYIRDSYKELDISELPPGEVLQTAWNGEIIFVRRLTVSEVKESYALPDTTLLDKESIVTLSDAGNSSVLVCSAICTHLGCIPVPYLGAYKGWVCLCHGSVYDKFGRVRQGPAQANLPYINNSVYGSLLCIEEQIFPNEPSCYMYV
;
A
#
# COMPACT_ATOMS: atom_id res chain seq x y z
N MET A 1 35.37 -109.05 -21.32
CA MET A 1 35.96 -110.02 -20.40
C MET A 1 36.82 -109.26 -19.39
N LEU A 2 36.48 -109.44 -18.10
CA LEU A 2 37.34 -109.42 -16.90
C LEU A 2 38.29 -108.21 -16.72
N GLN A 3 37.98 -107.35 -15.74
CA GLN A 3 38.58 -107.29 -14.39
C GLN A 3 39.46 -106.04 -14.34
N GLY A 4 39.25 -105.05 -13.46
CA GLY A 4 38.90 -105.19 -12.06
C GLY A 4 40.19 -105.21 -11.23
N MET A 5 40.82 -104.04 -11.04
CA MET A 5 41.82 -103.85 -9.99
C MET A 5 41.60 -102.52 -9.28
N LEU A 6 41.09 -102.66 -8.06
CA LEU A 6 41.01 -101.66 -7.00
C LEU A 6 42.43 -101.34 -6.52
N SER A 7 42.80 -100.06 -6.50
CA SER A 7 43.82 -99.55 -5.59
C SER A 7 43.20 -98.43 -4.75
N ARG A 8 43.05 -98.73 -3.45
CA ARG A 8 42.57 -97.80 -2.43
C ARG A 8 43.69 -96.80 -2.12
N SER A 9 43.55 -95.56 -2.55
CA SER A 9 44.32 -94.43 -2.03
C SER A 9 43.51 -93.65 -1.01
N ILE A 10 44.13 -93.47 0.15
CA ILE A 10 43.61 -92.95 1.40
C ILE A 10 43.08 -91.51 1.27
N LEU A 11 41.97 -91.28 1.97
CA LEU A 11 41.27 -90.02 2.20
C LEU A 11 42.20 -88.85 2.56
N ARG A 12 42.14 -87.77 1.79
CA ARG A 12 42.40 -86.41 2.30
C ARG A 12 41.12 -85.60 2.16
N ALA A 13 40.43 -85.43 3.28
CA ALA A 13 39.37 -84.45 3.42
C ALA A 13 39.96 -83.07 3.08
N GLN A 14 39.38 -82.40 2.08
CA GLN A 14 39.68 -80.99 1.87
C GLN A 14 39.00 -80.19 2.99
N PRO A 15 39.74 -79.37 3.76
CA PRO A 15 39.08 -78.43 4.66
C PRO A 15 38.34 -77.40 3.80
N SER A 16 37.08 -77.18 4.16
CA SER A 16 36.24 -76.08 3.71
C SER A 16 37.02 -74.76 3.71
N PRO A 17 36.79 -73.85 2.75
CA PRO A 17 37.47 -72.56 2.74
C PRO A 17 36.95 -71.76 3.93
N LEU A 18 37.71 -71.80 5.03
CA LEU A 18 37.60 -70.84 6.12
C LEU A 18 37.67 -69.46 5.47
N LEU A 19 36.59 -68.68 5.64
CA LEU A 19 36.52 -67.26 5.34
C LEU A 19 37.84 -66.62 5.76
N ARG A 20 38.63 -66.24 4.77
CA ARG A 20 39.91 -65.56 4.94
C ARG A 20 39.58 -64.21 5.55
N THR A 21 39.67 -64.09 6.86
CA THR A 21 39.65 -62.80 7.54
C THR A 21 40.91 -62.07 7.10
N THR A 22 40.79 -61.30 6.02
CA THR A 22 41.83 -60.37 5.60
C THR A 22 42.06 -59.43 6.77
N SER A 23 43.27 -59.43 7.34
CA SER A 23 43.65 -58.47 8.37
C SER A 23 43.49 -57.07 7.77
N VAL A 24 42.43 -56.36 8.16
CA VAL A 24 42.22 -54.97 7.76
C VAL A 24 43.29 -54.16 8.48
N ARG A 25 44.23 -53.59 7.71
CA ARG A 25 45.21 -52.67 8.26
C ARG A 25 44.46 -51.47 8.80
N ASN A 26 44.45 -51.30 10.13
CA ASN A 26 43.78 -50.19 10.77
C ASN A 26 44.67 -48.95 10.66
N PHE A 27 44.37 -48.07 9.70
CA PHE A 27 45.12 -46.83 9.45
C PHE A 27 44.71 -45.66 10.38
N GLY A 28 44.04 -45.97 11.49
CA GLY A 28 43.71 -45.02 12.55
C GLY A 28 42.24 -44.59 12.53
N ILE A 29 41.86 -43.89 13.61
CA ILE A 29 40.47 -43.51 13.95
C ILE A 29 39.79 -42.72 12.82
N ILE A 30 40.54 -41.92 12.07
CA ILE A 30 40.00 -41.08 10.98
C ILE A 30 39.52 -41.94 9.79
N GLN A 31 40.27 -42.98 9.45
CA GLN A 31 39.94 -43.85 8.33
C GLN A 31 38.77 -44.76 8.67
N GLU A 32 38.75 -45.24 9.91
CA GLU A 32 37.66 -46.03 10.48
C GLU A 32 36.36 -45.22 10.65
N TYR A 33 36.46 -43.91 10.91
CA TYR A 33 35.31 -42.99 10.88
C TYR A 33 34.78 -42.81 9.46
N ASN A 34 35.65 -42.56 8.49
CA ASN A 34 35.28 -42.35 7.09
C ASN A 34 34.66 -43.61 6.45
N GLU A 35 35.17 -44.80 6.78
CA GLU A 35 34.58 -46.07 6.32
C GLU A 35 33.20 -46.36 6.92
N ARG A 36 32.92 -45.87 8.13
CA ARG A 36 31.61 -45.99 8.77
C ARG A 36 30.60 -44.98 8.25
N LYS A 37 31.03 -43.74 7.97
CA LYS A 37 30.15 -42.68 7.43
C LYS A 37 29.44 -43.08 6.13
N ASN A 38 30.11 -43.90 5.31
CA ASN A 38 29.64 -44.26 3.96
C ASN A 38 28.94 -45.63 3.87
N LYS A 39 28.68 -46.30 4.99
CA LYS A 39 27.99 -47.60 5.04
C LYS A 39 26.70 -47.49 5.85
N LYS A 40 25.60 -48.05 5.33
CA LYS A 40 24.33 -48.17 6.06
C LYS A 40 24.06 -49.63 6.40
N LEU A 41 23.30 -49.85 7.47
CA LEU A 41 22.91 -51.20 7.88
C LEU A 41 21.70 -51.64 7.04
N THR A 42 21.90 -52.57 6.11
CA THR A 42 20.82 -53.19 5.34
C THR A 42 20.77 -54.67 5.70
N ASN A 43 19.65 -55.14 6.24
CA ASN A 43 19.48 -56.54 6.69
C ASN A 43 20.61 -57.02 7.62
N ASN A 44 20.97 -56.20 8.62
CA ASN A 44 22.03 -56.46 9.61
C ASN A 44 23.45 -56.62 9.05
N LEU A 45 23.68 -56.29 7.77
CA LEU A 45 24.99 -56.22 7.15
C LEU A 45 25.30 -54.75 6.85
N LEU A 46 26.50 -54.28 7.24
CA LEU A 46 26.98 -52.96 6.81
C LEU A 46 27.33 -53.03 5.32
N THR A 47 26.50 -52.41 4.49
CA THR A 47 26.72 -52.32 3.04
C THR A 47 26.83 -50.85 2.63
N THR A 48 27.56 -50.58 1.55
CA THR A 48 27.61 -49.25 0.95
C THR A 48 26.30 -48.98 0.22
N ASP A 49 25.73 -47.78 0.38
CA ASP A 49 24.39 -47.41 -0.11
C ASP A 49 24.23 -47.47 -1.65
N ARG A 50 25.33 -47.66 -2.39
CA ARG A 50 25.37 -47.84 -3.84
C ARG A 50 26.53 -48.76 -4.27
N PRO A 51 26.43 -49.47 -5.40
CA PRO A 51 27.58 -50.16 -5.98
C PRO A 51 28.66 -49.13 -6.32
N MET A 52 29.85 -49.31 -5.73
CA MET A 52 31.04 -48.60 -6.15
C MET A 52 31.50 -49.24 -7.46
N TYR A 53 30.91 -48.83 -8.58
CA TYR A 53 31.59 -49.02 -9.85
C TYR A 53 32.93 -48.31 -9.70
N TRP A 54 34.01 -48.99 -10.06
CA TRP A 54 35.25 -48.29 -10.39
C TRP A 54 34.86 -47.28 -11.45
N VAL A 55 34.78 -46.01 -11.05
CA VAL A 55 34.75 -44.91 -12.00
C VAL A 55 36.15 -44.90 -12.59
N THR A 56 36.42 -45.79 -13.55
CA THR A 56 37.45 -45.47 -14.53
C THR A 56 36.96 -44.17 -15.14
N SER A 57 37.66 -43.08 -14.84
CA SER A 57 37.32 -41.79 -15.40
C SER A 57 37.19 -41.98 -16.91
N SER A 58 36.01 -41.77 -17.46
CA SER A 58 35.84 -41.54 -18.90
C SER A 58 36.52 -40.23 -19.33
N ARG A 59 37.28 -39.58 -18.44
CA ARG A 59 38.19 -38.46 -18.74
C ARG A 59 39.59 -39.00 -19.03
N PRO A 60 40.24 -38.55 -20.12
CA PRO A 60 41.56 -39.05 -20.54
C PRO A 60 42.59 -38.92 -19.41
N SER A 61 43.51 -39.87 -19.38
CA SER A 61 44.53 -40.04 -18.35
C SER A 61 45.49 -38.85 -18.25
N ASN A 62 45.10 -37.81 -17.53
CA ASN A 62 46.05 -36.81 -17.02
C ASN A 62 45.78 -36.35 -15.58
N PHE A 63 44.82 -36.96 -14.87
CA PHE A 63 44.45 -36.55 -13.51
C PHE A 63 45.06 -37.45 -12.42
N GLY A 64 46.32 -37.88 -12.61
CA GLY A 64 47.06 -38.63 -11.61
C GLY A 64 47.85 -37.77 -10.63
N ASP A 65 47.96 -36.46 -10.88
CA ASP A 65 48.74 -35.54 -10.05
C ASP A 65 47.82 -34.65 -9.19
N PRO A 66 47.84 -34.77 -7.85
CA PRO A 66 47.13 -33.87 -6.94
C PRO A 66 47.50 -32.39 -7.11
N LEU A 67 48.63 -32.09 -7.77
CA LEU A 67 49.03 -30.73 -8.10
C LEU A 67 48.25 -30.14 -9.29
N ASP A 68 47.75 -30.97 -10.22
CA ASP A 68 47.05 -30.48 -11.42
C ASP A 68 45.66 -29.93 -11.07
N THR A 69 45.00 -30.44 -10.00
CA THR A 69 43.69 -29.91 -9.56
C THR A 69 43.80 -28.52 -8.92
N LYS A 70 44.94 -28.18 -8.30
CA LYS A 70 45.11 -26.90 -7.60
C LYS A 70 45.77 -25.80 -8.43
N THR A 71 46.46 -26.15 -9.50
CA THR A 71 47.26 -25.20 -10.30
C THR A 71 46.51 -24.63 -11.50
N LYS A 72 45.43 -25.28 -11.95
CA LYS A 72 44.59 -24.79 -13.05
C LYS A 72 43.33 -24.12 -12.52
N VAL A 73 43.11 -22.87 -12.91
CA VAL A 73 41.92 -22.06 -12.57
C VAL A 73 40.61 -22.79 -12.93
N ASP A 74 40.62 -23.61 -13.97
CA ASP A 74 39.45 -24.36 -14.46
C ASP A 74 39.01 -25.49 -13.50
N ASN A 75 39.93 -26.01 -12.68
CA ASN A 75 39.63 -27.08 -11.72
C ASN A 75 38.94 -26.56 -10.45
N TRP A 76 38.90 -25.23 -10.25
CA TRP A 76 38.13 -24.60 -9.18
C TRP A 76 36.63 -24.93 -9.26
N PHE A 77 36.06 -24.99 -10.48
CA PHE A 77 34.65 -25.32 -10.66
C PHE A 77 34.35 -26.77 -10.29
N ASP A 78 35.23 -27.71 -10.66
CA ASP A 78 35.05 -29.13 -10.34
C ASP A 78 35.26 -29.41 -8.85
N GLU A 79 36.21 -28.75 -8.19
CA GLU A 79 36.41 -28.86 -6.73
C GLU A 79 35.23 -28.28 -5.94
N ASN A 80 34.72 -27.11 -6.31
CA ASN A 80 33.55 -26.52 -5.66
C ASN A 80 32.26 -27.31 -5.94
N ARG A 81 32.14 -27.91 -7.13
CA ARG A 81 31.01 -28.79 -7.47
C ARG A 81 31.03 -30.06 -6.64
N LEU A 82 32.15 -30.76 -6.55
CA LEU A 82 32.28 -31.97 -5.71
C LEU A 82 32.06 -31.66 -4.23
N TRP A 83 32.61 -30.55 -3.74
CA TRP A 83 32.38 -30.08 -2.37
C TRP A 83 30.89 -29.76 -2.10
N ASN A 84 30.20 -29.14 -3.06
CA ASN A 84 28.76 -28.84 -2.95
C ASN A 84 27.86 -30.08 -3.11
N GLU A 85 28.27 -31.07 -3.92
CA GLU A 85 27.55 -32.34 -4.08
C GLU A 85 27.70 -33.23 -2.82
N GLU A 86 28.84 -33.17 -2.14
CA GLU A 86 29.11 -33.91 -0.90
C GLU A 86 28.51 -33.22 0.35
N ASN A 87 28.63 -31.90 0.45
CA ASN A 87 28.07 -31.10 1.54
C ASN A 87 26.72 -30.50 1.11
N ARG A 88 25.62 -31.16 1.49
CA ARG A 88 24.24 -30.71 1.26
C ARG A 88 23.88 -29.35 1.88
N ASP A 89 24.81 -28.71 2.58
CA ASP A 89 24.70 -27.36 3.14
C ASP A 89 24.60 -26.26 2.07
N TYR A 90 24.82 -26.59 0.79
CA TYR A 90 24.66 -25.68 -0.34
C TYR A 90 23.26 -25.04 -0.40
N GLU A 91 22.19 -25.78 -0.10
CA GLU A 91 20.82 -25.23 -0.13
C GLU A 91 20.61 -24.19 0.98
N ILE A 92 21.19 -24.41 2.16
CA ILE A 92 21.12 -23.48 3.29
C ILE A 92 21.88 -22.20 2.96
N LYS A 93 23.11 -22.31 2.43
CA LYS A 93 23.91 -21.15 2.01
C LYS A 93 23.24 -20.37 0.88
N ARG A 94 22.65 -21.06 -0.10
CA ARG A 94 21.89 -20.43 -1.19
C ARG A 94 20.68 -19.68 -0.65
N ALA A 95 19.93 -20.28 0.28
CA ALA A 95 18.81 -19.61 0.95
C ALA A 95 19.26 -18.37 1.73
N GLN A 96 20.37 -18.45 2.48
CA GLN A 96 20.95 -17.30 3.19
C GLN A 96 21.36 -16.17 2.24
N ILE A 97 21.97 -16.50 1.09
CA ILE A 97 22.35 -15.51 0.07
C ILE A 97 21.10 -14.85 -0.55
N TYR A 98 20.05 -15.63 -0.87
CA TYR A 98 18.79 -15.07 -1.39
C TYR A 98 18.05 -14.22 -0.35
N MET A 99 18.07 -14.60 0.93
CA MET A 99 17.52 -13.77 2.01
C MET A 99 18.26 -12.45 2.12
N LEU A 100 19.60 -12.46 2.07
CA LEU A 100 20.41 -11.24 2.07
C LEU A 100 20.13 -10.37 0.84
N GLN A 101 20.05 -10.96 -0.34
CA GLN A 101 19.74 -10.24 -1.57
C GLN A 101 18.33 -9.64 -1.54
N GLY A 102 17.35 -10.39 -1.02
CA GLY A 102 16.00 -9.89 -0.79
C GLY A 102 15.97 -8.69 0.15
N PHE A 103 16.74 -8.74 1.25
CA PHE A 103 16.89 -7.61 2.18
C PHE A 103 17.50 -6.39 1.48
N VAL A 104 18.57 -6.57 0.71
CA VAL A 104 19.22 -5.47 -0.02
C VAL A 104 18.26 -4.84 -1.04
N LEU A 105 17.56 -5.65 -1.85
CA LEU A 105 16.57 -5.16 -2.81
C LEU A 105 15.40 -4.44 -2.13
N ALA A 106 14.90 -4.97 -1.00
CA ALA A 106 13.85 -4.32 -0.24
C ALA A 106 14.29 -2.93 0.27
N ASN A 107 15.52 -2.80 0.77
CA ASN A 107 16.07 -1.51 1.19
C ASN A 107 16.21 -0.53 0.01
N TYR A 108 16.65 -0.99 -1.17
CA TYR A 108 16.68 -0.14 -2.35
C TYR A 108 15.29 0.36 -2.74
N VAL A 109 14.28 -0.51 -2.73
CA VAL A 109 12.89 -0.12 -3.04
C VAL A 109 12.36 0.89 -2.02
N LEU A 110 12.62 0.68 -0.73
CA LEU A 110 12.24 1.63 0.32
C LEU A 110 12.96 2.98 0.17
N PHE A 111 14.23 2.96 -0.20
CA PHE A 111 15.01 4.16 -0.45
C PHE A 111 14.46 4.96 -1.63
N VAL A 112 14.18 4.29 -2.75
CA VAL A 112 13.55 4.92 -3.92
C VAL A 112 12.18 5.49 -3.58
N LYS A 113 11.35 4.75 -2.83
CA LYS A 113 10.06 5.24 -2.34
C LYS A 113 10.23 6.48 -1.48
N ALA A 114 11.16 6.46 -0.52
CA ALA A 114 11.41 7.59 0.37
C ALA A 114 11.82 8.85 -0.42
N LEU A 115 12.77 8.71 -1.36
CA LEU A 115 13.16 9.80 -2.25
C LEU A 115 11.99 10.33 -3.08
N ALA A 116 11.20 9.45 -3.70
CA ALA A 116 10.03 9.85 -4.48
C ALA A 116 9.00 10.59 -3.62
N THR A 117 8.76 10.13 -2.38
CA THR A 117 7.84 10.82 -1.45
C THR A 117 8.36 12.18 -1.00
N ILE A 118 9.67 12.33 -0.80
CA ILE A 118 10.27 13.62 -0.44
C ILE A 118 10.13 14.61 -1.59
N ILE A 119 10.46 14.19 -2.82
CA ILE A 119 10.33 15.02 -4.02
C ILE A 119 8.86 15.41 -4.23
N TYR A 120 7.95 14.45 -4.15
CA TYR A 120 6.51 14.70 -4.26
C TYR A 120 6.01 15.66 -3.17
N ALA A 121 6.42 15.45 -1.92
CA ALA A 121 6.05 16.32 -0.80
C ALA A 121 6.62 17.73 -0.98
N GLN A 122 7.79 17.89 -1.60
CA GLN A 122 8.36 19.20 -1.91
C GLN A 122 7.62 19.91 -3.06
N MET A 123 6.98 19.17 -3.97
CA MET A 123 6.09 19.74 -4.99
C MET A 123 4.73 20.16 -4.43
N ASN A 124 4.30 19.57 -3.31
CA ASN A 124 3.08 20.00 -2.62
C ASN A 124 3.32 21.37 -1.97
N THR A 125 2.31 22.24 -2.05
CA THR A 125 2.34 23.55 -1.39
C THR A 125 2.32 23.38 0.13
N TYR A 126 3.17 24.11 0.84
CA TYR A 126 3.12 24.18 2.30
C TYR A 126 1.93 25.04 2.76
N THR A 127 1.40 24.78 3.96
CA THR A 127 0.35 25.61 4.57
C THR A 127 0.91 26.99 4.87
N ARG A 128 0.55 27.99 4.06
CA ARG A 128 1.04 29.37 4.21
C ARG A 128 0.44 30.09 5.42
N TYR A 129 -0.79 29.78 5.77
CA TYR A 129 -1.51 30.33 6.91
C TYR A 129 -2.36 29.24 7.55
N ILE A 130 -2.61 29.38 8.85
CA ILE A 130 -3.61 28.58 9.56
C ILE A 130 -4.97 29.15 9.16
N ARG A 131 -5.89 28.28 8.74
CA ARG A 131 -7.24 28.70 8.36
C ARG A 131 -7.98 29.24 9.58
N ASP A 132 -8.73 30.31 9.38
CA ASP A 132 -9.57 30.89 10.43
C ASP A 132 -10.76 29.96 10.66
N SER A 133 -10.97 29.53 11.90
CA SER A 133 -12.07 28.63 12.26
C SER A 133 -13.43 29.33 12.26
N TYR A 134 -13.44 30.63 12.52
CA TYR A 134 -14.64 31.44 12.52
C TYR A 134 -14.40 32.81 11.89
N LYS A 135 -15.48 33.47 11.47
CA LYS A 135 -15.46 34.83 10.97
C LYS A 135 -16.70 35.59 11.44
N GLU A 136 -16.46 36.72 12.08
CA GLU A 136 -17.50 37.62 12.54
C GLU A 136 -17.71 38.77 11.54
N LEU A 137 -18.98 39.11 11.30
CA LEU A 137 -19.38 40.21 10.43
C LEU A 137 -20.53 40.95 11.09
N ASP A 138 -20.45 42.27 11.18
CA ASP A 138 -21.60 43.07 11.63
C ASP A 138 -22.59 43.24 10.47
N ILE A 139 -23.83 42.80 10.67
CA ILE A 139 -24.93 42.89 9.69
C ILE A 139 -25.73 44.17 9.90
N SER A 140 -25.43 44.98 10.92
CA SER A 140 -26.15 46.23 11.20
C SER A 140 -26.16 47.18 9.99
N GLU A 141 -25.05 47.24 9.26
CA GLU A 141 -24.85 48.08 8.07
C GLU A 141 -25.48 47.50 6.80
N LEU A 142 -25.82 46.20 6.77
CA LEU A 142 -26.40 45.54 5.61
C LEU A 142 -27.93 45.68 5.64
N PRO A 143 -28.54 46.48 4.75
CA PRO A 143 -29.99 46.63 4.72
C PRO A 143 -30.68 45.35 4.19
N PRO A 144 -31.93 45.08 4.60
CA PRO A 144 -32.69 43.95 4.06
C PRO A 144 -32.89 44.06 2.55
N GLY A 145 -32.56 42.99 1.82
CA GLY A 145 -32.53 42.90 0.36
C GLY A 145 -31.12 43.01 -0.22
N GLU A 146 -30.12 43.43 0.57
CA GLU A 146 -28.75 43.56 0.11
C GLU A 146 -27.87 42.30 0.30
N VAL A 147 -26.80 42.22 -0.48
CA VAL A 147 -25.82 41.14 -0.52
C VAL A 147 -24.45 41.75 -0.27
N LEU A 148 -23.82 41.31 0.81
CA LEU A 148 -22.41 41.57 1.09
C LEU A 148 -21.55 40.44 0.49
N GLN A 149 -20.50 40.82 -0.21
CA GLN A 149 -19.47 39.89 -0.71
C GLN A 149 -18.22 40.06 0.14
N THR A 150 -17.73 38.96 0.72
CA THR A 150 -16.53 39.00 1.54
C THR A 150 -15.72 37.71 1.38
N ALA A 151 -14.44 37.72 1.72
CA ALA A 151 -13.55 36.56 1.57
C ALA A 151 -13.30 35.87 2.92
N TRP A 152 -13.36 34.54 2.95
CA TRP A 152 -13.04 33.72 4.12
C TRP A 152 -12.16 32.55 3.69
N ASN A 153 -10.99 32.40 4.31
CA ASN A 153 -10.01 31.36 3.98
C ASN A 153 -9.59 31.27 2.51
N GLY A 154 -9.67 32.39 1.76
CA GLY A 154 -9.34 32.46 0.33
C GLY A 154 -10.51 32.21 -0.61
N GLU A 155 -11.68 31.84 -0.07
CA GLU A 155 -12.91 31.67 -0.83
C GLU A 155 -13.83 32.88 -0.64
N ILE A 156 -14.57 33.24 -1.70
CA ILE A 156 -15.54 34.33 -1.61
C ILE A 156 -16.86 33.73 -1.13
N ILE A 157 -17.50 34.43 -0.20
CA ILE A 157 -18.79 34.07 0.38
C ILE A 157 -19.80 35.19 0.14
N PHE A 158 -21.06 34.81 -0.05
CA PHE A 158 -22.19 35.71 -0.09
C PHE A 158 -22.91 35.71 1.25
N VAL A 159 -23.10 36.89 1.81
CA VAL A 159 -23.97 37.12 2.96
C VAL A 159 -25.15 37.96 2.45
N ARG A 160 -26.32 37.34 2.32
CA ARG A 160 -27.54 38.02 1.86
C ARG A 160 -28.50 38.18 3.02
N ARG A 161 -28.92 39.41 3.29
CA ARG A 161 -30.00 39.69 4.23
C ARG A 161 -31.31 39.71 3.44
N LEU A 162 -32.16 38.72 3.64
CA LEU A 162 -33.43 38.54 2.95
C LEU A 162 -34.56 39.23 3.70
N THR A 163 -35.43 39.89 2.93
CA THR A 163 -36.70 40.42 3.44
C THR A 163 -37.74 39.30 3.62
N VAL A 164 -38.72 39.51 4.50
CA VAL A 164 -39.81 38.55 4.72
C VAL A 164 -40.60 38.25 3.45
N SER A 165 -40.76 39.23 2.54
CA SER A 165 -41.40 39.02 1.24
C SER A 165 -40.54 38.15 0.32
N GLU A 166 -39.23 38.39 0.25
CA GLU A 166 -38.33 37.55 -0.56
C GLU A 166 -38.28 36.10 -0.08
N VAL A 167 -38.33 35.88 1.24
CA VAL A 167 -38.41 34.55 1.83
C VAL A 167 -39.70 33.85 1.41
N LYS A 168 -40.85 34.53 1.53
CA LYS A 168 -42.16 34.01 1.10
C LYS A 168 -42.18 33.69 -0.39
N GLU A 169 -41.68 34.58 -1.24
CA GLU A 169 -41.58 34.38 -2.68
C GLU A 169 -40.71 33.17 -3.03
N SER A 170 -39.58 33.00 -2.35
CA SER A 170 -38.63 31.92 -2.62
C SER A 170 -39.13 30.55 -2.17
N TYR A 171 -39.95 30.50 -1.12
CA TYR A 171 -40.67 29.27 -0.71
C TYR A 171 -41.89 28.98 -1.59
N ALA A 172 -42.50 29.98 -2.22
CA ALA A 172 -43.63 29.79 -3.12
C ALA A 172 -43.24 29.21 -4.49
N LEU A 173 -41.95 29.19 -4.83
CA LEU A 173 -41.44 28.61 -6.08
C LEU A 173 -41.62 27.09 -6.09
N PRO A 174 -42.06 26.48 -7.20
CA PRO A 174 -42.30 25.04 -7.27
C PRO A 174 -40.99 24.23 -7.21
N ASP A 175 -40.99 23.15 -6.43
CA ASP A 175 -39.84 22.24 -6.28
C ASP A 175 -39.49 21.47 -7.56
N THR A 176 -40.40 21.43 -8.54
CA THR A 176 -40.14 20.84 -9.86
C THR A 176 -39.06 21.56 -10.65
N THR A 177 -38.80 22.83 -10.32
CA THR A 177 -37.77 23.65 -10.98
C THR A 177 -36.41 23.58 -10.28
N LEU A 178 -36.30 22.88 -9.15
CA LEU A 178 -35.01 22.61 -8.50
C LEU A 178 -34.27 21.51 -9.25
N LEU A 179 -33.03 21.78 -9.65
CA LEU A 179 -32.15 20.74 -10.19
C LEU A 179 -31.57 19.88 -9.06
N ASP A 180 -31.17 20.51 -7.96
CA ASP A 180 -30.69 19.84 -6.74
C ASP A 180 -31.72 19.96 -5.62
N LYS A 181 -32.26 18.80 -5.24
CA LYS A 181 -33.31 18.65 -4.21
C LYS A 181 -32.76 18.15 -2.88
N GLU A 182 -31.52 17.68 -2.85
CA GLU A 182 -30.94 17.03 -1.68
C GLU A 182 -30.28 18.05 -0.75
N SER A 183 -29.74 19.15 -1.29
CA SER A 183 -29.05 20.13 -0.46
C SER A 183 -29.98 20.82 0.54
N ILE A 184 -29.52 20.95 1.78
CA ILE A 184 -30.23 21.68 2.83
C ILE A 184 -29.76 23.14 2.82
N VAL A 185 -30.71 24.08 2.81
CA VAL A 185 -30.45 25.50 3.02
C VAL A 185 -31.15 25.93 4.30
N THR A 186 -30.38 26.41 5.28
CA THR A 186 -30.92 26.97 6.52
C THR A 186 -30.76 28.49 6.51
N LEU A 187 -31.81 29.18 6.94
CA LEU A 187 -31.81 30.63 7.11
C LEU A 187 -31.63 30.95 8.59
N SER A 188 -30.73 31.87 8.90
CA SER A 188 -30.55 32.37 10.26
C SER A 188 -31.50 33.52 10.52
N ASP A 189 -32.17 33.50 11.66
CA ASP A 189 -33.11 34.55 12.03
C ASP A 189 -32.35 35.81 12.47
N ALA A 190 -32.71 36.95 11.87
CA ALA A 190 -32.19 38.27 12.19
C ALA A 190 -33.35 39.22 12.56
N GLY A 191 -34.31 38.71 13.33
CA GLY A 191 -35.43 39.43 13.92
C GLY A 191 -36.52 39.80 12.91
N ASN A 192 -36.30 40.88 12.14
CA ASN A 192 -37.25 41.34 11.11
C ASN A 192 -36.89 40.86 9.69
N SER A 193 -35.83 40.06 9.58
CA SER A 193 -35.23 39.61 8.32
C SER A 193 -34.58 38.26 8.55
N SER A 194 -34.21 37.57 7.47
CA SER A 194 -33.47 36.32 7.57
C SER A 194 -32.13 36.45 6.84
N VAL A 195 -31.08 35.85 7.35
CA VAL A 195 -29.75 35.89 6.73
C VAL A 195 -29.46 34.54 6.09
N LEU A 196 -28.95 34.60 4.87
CA LEU A 196 -28.41 33.47 4.14
C LEU A 196 -26.91 33.68 3.97
N VAL A 197 -26.12 32.68 4.33
CA VAL A 197 -24.69 32.61 4.02
C VAL A 197 -24.44 31.41 3.11
N CYS A 198 -23.85 31.66 1.95
CA CYS A 198 -23.47 30.62 1.01
C CYS A 198 -22.16 30.94 0.30
N SER A 199 -21.53 29.93 -0.29
CA SER A 199 -20.33 30.12 -1.10
C SER A 199 -20.67 30.89 -2.37
N ALA A 200 -19.78 31.82 -2.76
CA ALA A 200 -19.89 32.55 -4.02
C ALA A 200 -19.27 31.79 -5.20
N ILE A 201 -18.87 30.54 -5.02
CA ILE A 201 -18.23 29.71 -6.03
C ILE A 201 -19.31 28.91 -6.78
N CYS A 202 -19.47 29.20 -8.07
CA CYS A 202 -20.40 28.46 -8.92
C CYS A 202 -19.99 26.98 -9.00
N THR A 203 -20.93 26.09 -8.69
CA THR A 203 -20.78 24.63 -8.73
C THR A 203 -20.53 24.03 -10.11
N HIS A 204 -20.55 24.84 -11.18
CA HIS A 204 -20.17 24.38 -12.51
C HIS A 204 -18.64 24.30 -12.67
N LEU A 205 -17.95 25.45 -12.67
CA LEU A 205 -16.51 25.55 -12.92
C LEU A 205 -15.84 26.62 -12.04
N GLY A 206 -16.49 27.07 -10.97
CA GLY A 206 -15.89 27.96 -9.97
C GLY A 206 -15.93 29.46 -10.29
N CYS A 207 -16.66 29.90 -11.32
CA CYS A 207 -16.91 31.32 -11.55
C CYS A 207 -17.73 31.95 -10.41
N ILE A 208 -17.68 33.28 -10.27
CA ILE A 208 -18.46 34.01 -9.27
C ILE A 208 -19.80 34.48 -9.88
N PRO A 209 -20.96 34.01 -9.38
CA PRO A 209 -22.26 34.49 -9.83
C PRO A 209 -22.51 35.96 -9.48
N VAL A 210 -23.13 36.72 -10.38
CA VAL A 210 -23.52 38.11 -10.13
C VAL A 210 -24.88 38.15 -9.42
N PRO A 211 -25.02 38.87 -8.29
CA PRO A 211 -26.30 38.97 -7.58
C PRO A 211 -27.33 39.83 -8.34
N TYR A 212 -28.61 39.67 -7.99
CA TYR A 212 -29.76 40.44 -8.50
C TYR A 212 -30.12 40.23 -9.97
N LEU A 213 -29.48 39.28 -10.63
CA LEU A 213 -29.71 38.99 -12.04
C LEU A 213 -30.59 37.75 -12.23
N GLY A 214 -31.12 37.59 -13.44
CA GLY A 214 -31.88 36.41 -13.85
C GLY A 214 -33.34 36.39 -13.42
N ALA A 215 -34.05 35.35 -13.86
CA ALA A 215 -35.50 35.21 -13.68
C ALA A 215 -35.94 35.20 -12.21
N TYR A 216 -35.08 34.71 -11.31
CA TYR A 216 -35.40 34.54 -9.89
C TYR A 216 -34.85 35.66 -8.99
N LYS A 217 -34.24 36.71 -9.58
CA LYS A 217 -33.59 37.82 -8.86
C LYS A 217 -32.61 37.35 -7.77
N GLY A 218 -32.02 36.17 -7.95
CA GLY A 218 -31.04 35.56 -7.07
C GLY A 218 -29.65 35.86 -7.59
N TRP A 219 -29.03 34.87 -8.23
CA TRP A 219 -27.70 35.01 -8.83
C TRP A 219 -27.63 34.43 -10.24
N VAL A 220 -26.78 34.99 -11.10
CA VAL A 220 -26.48 34.43 -12.43
C VAL A 220 -24.99 34.35 -12.64
N CYS A 221 -24.51 33.16 -13.00
CA CYS A 221 -23.15 32.93 -13.45
C CYS A 221 -23.03 33.29 -14.94
N LEU A 222 -22.32 34.38 -15.23
CA LEU A 222 -22.14 34.89 -16.60
C LEU A 222 -21.23 34.00 -17.48
N CYS A 223 -20.55 33.01 -16.91
CA CYS A 223 -19.66 32.14 -17.66
C CYS A 223 -20.43 31.21 -18.62
N HIS A 224 -21.47 30.54 -18.13
CA HIS A 224 -22.27 29.59 -18.92
C HIS A 224 -23.78 29.70 -18.64
N GLY A 225 -24.22 30.75 -17.96
CA GLY A 225 -25.64 31.06 -17.76
C GLY A 225 -26.34 30.26 -16.66
N SER A 226 -25.62 29.72 -15.67
CA SER A 226 -26.27 29.08 -14.51
C SER A 226 -27.04 30.11 -13.69
N VAL A 227 -28.32 29.85 -13.43
CA VAL A 227 -29.22 30.73 -12.68
C VAL A 227 -29.56 30.08 -11.35
N TYR A 228 -29.36 30.86 -10.28
CA TYR A 228 -29.68 30.50 -8.90
C TYR A 228 -30.80 31.39 -8.37
N ASP A 229 -31.70 30.82 -7.57
CA ASP A 229 -32.72 31.58 -6.82
C ASP A 229 -32.12 32.32 -5.63
N LYS A 230 -32.91 33.08 -4.86
CA LYS A 230 -32.43 33.88 -3.71
C LYS A 230 -31.91 33.06 -2.52
N PHE A 231 -32.10 31.75 -2.51
CA PHE A 231 -31.57 30.82 -1.50
C PHE A 231 -30.29 30.11 -1.97
N GLY A 232 -29.83 30.39 -3.18
CA GLY A 232 -28.63 29.82 -3.76
C GLY A 232 -28.90 28.51 -4.46
N ARG A 233 -30.18 28.17 -4.68
CA ARG A 233 -30.57 26.92 -5.31
C ARG A 233 -30.57 27.08 -6.82
N VAL A 234 -29.93 26.16 -7.53
CA VAL A 234 -29.85 26.16 -8.98
C VAL A 234 -31.21 25.81 -9.60
N ARG A 235 -31.61 26.62 -10.58
CA ARG A 235 -32.88 26.49 -11.31
C ARG A 235 -32.68 26.26 -12.80
N GLN A 236 -31.56 26.71 -13.35
CA GLN A 236 -31.27 26.61 -14.77
C GLN A 236 -29.77 26.62 -15.03
N GLY A 237 -29.36 26.00 -16.14
CA GLY A 237 -28.00 26.05 -16.66
C GLY A 237 -27.24 24.74 -16.45
N PRO A 238 -25.93 24.73 -16.76
CA PRO A 238 -25.10 23.52 -16.66
C PRO A 238 -24.71 23.16 -15.23
N ALA A 239 -24.85 24.07 -14.26
CA ALA A 239 -24.65 23.72 -12.85
C ALA A 239 -25.76 22.76 -12.39
N GLN A 240 -25.36 21.65 -11.75
CA GLN A 240 -26.32 20.66 -11.24
C GLN A 240 -26.50 20.72 -9.72
N ALA A 241 -25.61 21.37 -8.99
CA ALA A 241 -25.65 21.48 -7.53
C ALA A 241 -25.93 22.92 -7.08
N ASN A 242 -26.58 23.06 -5.92
CA ASN A 242 -26.85 24.35 -5.30
C ASN A 242 -25.56 25.01 -4.78
N LEU A 243 -25.54 26.33 -4.59
CA LEU A 243 -24.41 27.00 -3.96
C LEU A 243 -24.21 26.43 -2.55
N PRO A 244 -22.99 25.97 -2.19
CA PRO A 244 -22.74 25.38 -0.90
C PRO A 244 -23.20 26.29 0.24
N TYR A 245 -24.07 25.76 1.10
CA TYR A 245 -24.46 26.42 2.33
C TYR A 245 -23.27 26.51 3.29
N ILE A 246 -23.16 27.63 4.00
CA ILE A 246 -22.12 27.83 5.00
C ILE A 246 -22.79 27.99 6.36
N ASN A 247 -22.33 27.20 7.33
CA ASN A 247 -22.87 27.25 8.68
C ASN A 247 -22.66 28.65 9.29
N ASN A 248 -23.74 29.19 9.84
CA ASN A 248 -23.73 30.52 10.42
C ASN A 248 -24.79 30.64 11.51
N SER A 249 -24.52 31.52 12.47
CA SER A 249 -25.39 31.86 13.59
C SER A 249 -25.45 33.39 13.73
N VAL A 250 -26.59 33.92 14.14
CA VAL A 250 -26.79 35.37 14.30
C VAL A 250 -27.03 35.68 15.77
N TYR A 251 -26.22 36.60 16.30
CA TYR A 251 -26.30 37.10 17.67
C TYR A 251 -26.57 38.61 17.65
N GLY A 252 -27.84 38.99 17.66
CA GLY A 252 -28.23 40.40 17.56
C GLY A 252 -27.88 40.98 16.19
N SER A 253 -26.86 41.84 16.12
CA SER A 253 -26.35 42.37 14.85
C SER A 253 -25.15 41.60 14.29
N LEU A 254 -24.51 40.75 15.10
CA LEU A 254 -23.31 40.03 14.72
C LEU A 254 -23.67 38.71 14.01
N LEU A 255 -23.13 38.51 12.82
CA LEU A 255 -23.08 37.21 12.14
C LEU A 255 -21.81 36.49 12.54
N CYS A 256 -21.93 35.27 13.03
CA CYS A 256 -20.81 34.35 13.19
C CYS A 256 -20.89 33.28 12.10
N ILE A 257 -19.79 33.13 11.36
CA ILE A 257 -19.61 32.07 10.35
C ILE A 257 -18.60 31.10 10.92
N GLU A 258 -18.90 29.80 10.87
CA GLU A 258 -18.12 28.77 11.57
C GLU A 258 -17.83 27.58 10.64
N GLU A 259 -16.59 27.04 10.66
CA GLU A 259 -16.25 25.84 9.85
C GLU A 259 -16.89 24.56 10.42
N GLN A 260 -17.22 24.53 11.71
CA GLN A 260 -17.82 23.38 12.38
C GLN A 260 -18.92 23.83 13.34
N ILE A 261 -20.10 23.21 13.24
CA ILE A 261 -20.98 23.09 14.41
C ILE A 261 -20.21 22.17 15.35
N PHE A 262 -19.64 22.67 16.45
CA PHE A 262 -19.13 21.78 17.47
C PHE A 262 -20.33 21.00 18.03
N PRO A 263 -20.45 19.67 17.81
CA PRO A 263 -21.58 18.92 18.37
C PRO A 263 -21.60 18.92 19.91
N ASN A 264 -20.53 19.42 20.54
CA ASN A 264 -20.33 19.46 22.00
C ASN A 264 -20.14 20.88 22.56
N GLU A 265 -20.32 21.95 21.79
CA GLU A 265 -20.39 23.28 22.41
C GLU A 265 -21.72 23.41 23.16
N PRO A 266 -21.71 23.77 24.46
CA PRO A 266 -22.94 23.95 25.21
C PRO A 266 -23.72 25.11 24.60
N SER A 267 -24.96 24.84 24.19
CA SER A 267 -25.87 25.88 23.71
C SER A 267 -25.94 27.02 24.74
N CYS A 268 -25.90 28.26 24.28
CA CYS A 268 -26.03 29.46 25.13
C CYS A 268 -27.36 29.49 25.92
N TYR A 269 -28.31 28.63 25.55
CA TYR A 269 -29.46 28.29 26.34
C TYR A 269 -29.09 27.16 27.31
N MET A 270 -28.90 27.51 28.59
CA MET A 270 -29.13 26.52 29.65
C MET A 270 -30.61 26.12 29.55
N TYR A 271 -30.87 24.90 29.12
CA TYR A 271 -32.12 24.26 29.48
C TYR A 271 -32.09 24.04 31.00
N VAL A 272 -32.79 24.91 31.74
CA VAL A 272 -33.17 24.69 33.12
C VAL A 272 -34.34 23.72 33.17
#